data_AF-A0A2U0RYM4-F1
#
_entry.id   AF-A0A2U0RYM4-F1
#
_cell.length_a   1.000
_cell.length_b   1.000
_cell.length_c   1.000
_cell.angle_alpha   90.00
_cell.angle_beta   90.00
_cell.angle_gamma   90.00
#
_symmetry.space_group_name_H-M   'P 1'
#
loop_
_entity.id
_entity.type
_entity.pdbx_description
1 polymer ?
#
loop_
_entity_poly.entity_id
_entity_poly.type
_entity_poly.pdbx_seq_one_letter_code
_entity_poly.pdbx_strand_id
1 'polypeptide(L)'
;MVFEKKNCTKQKVQTTISHDLANFISIFVAPPTMAIIATVSFSLWSPIGLGLISAPFSILLCFFCFALFPFLAILYFHRKNTVDIYVSQRKERTPFYLIAITSYSFAAIIFLATNTKIMFLLALGSLLVSIILMGINLFWKVSIHCAGVTGPIFALIFVFGISALPLTSIVGLVGWSRIKLKNHTFAQTLVGTLISLTVGPIVFTMLYN
;
A
#
# COMPACT_ATOMS: atom_id res chain seq x y z
N MET A 1 23.56 41.48 4.07
CA MET A 1 24.27 40.18 4.20
C MET A 1 23.82 39.30 5.37
N VAL A 2 23.63 39.79 6.61
CA VAL A 2 23.26 38.92 7.76
C VAL A 2 21.84 38.35 7.68
N PHE A 3 20.87 39.14 7.20
CA PHE A 3 19.47 38.69 7.01
C PHE A 3 19.33 37.61 5.94
N GLU A 4 20.10 37.72 4.86
CA GLU A 4 20.10 36.80 3.73
C GLU A 4 20.73 35.44 4.09
N LYS A 5 21.81 35.44 4.88
CA LYS A 5 22.37 34.21 5.47
C LYS A 5 21.38 33.52 6.41
N LYS A 6 20.69 34.25 7.30
CA LYS A 6 19.68 33.68 8.21
C LYS A 6 18.51 33.05 7.44
N ASN A 7 18.07 33.67 6.35
CA ASN A 7 17.01 33.12 5.49
C ASN A 7 17.47 31.87 4.74
N CYS A 8 18.70 31.87 4.21
CA CYS A 8 19.29 30.71 3.54
C CYS A 8 19.47 29.52 4.51
N THR A 9 19.91 29.78 5.75
CA THR A 9 20.04 28.73 6.79
C THR A 9 18.68 28.20 7.24
N LYS A 10 17.69 29.07 7.49
CA LYS A 10 16.32 28.64 7.83
C LYS A 10 15.68 27.82 6.71
N GLN A 11 15.85 28.26 5.46
CA GLN A 11 15.34 27.55 4.29
C GLN A 11 16.00 26.17 4.14
N LYS A 12 17.32 26.08 4.36
CA LYS A 12 18.07 24.81 4.32
C LYS A 12 17.62 23.85 5.43
N VAL A 13 17.48 24.32 6.67
CA VAL A 13 16.99 23.52 7.81
C VAL A 13 15.54 23.05 7.59
N GLN A 14 14.66 23.94 7.11
CA GLN A 14 13.27 23.60 6.83
C GLN A 14 13.15 22.60 5.67
N THR A 15 14.02 22.68 4.65
CA THR A 15 14.09 21.66 3.61
C THR A 15 14.52 20.30 4.16
N THR A 16 15.48 20.24 5.08
CA THR A 16 15.92 18.98 5.71
C THR A 16 14.82 18.36 6.57
N ILE A 17 14.19 19.13 7.47
CA ILE A 17 13.08 18.65 8.32
C ILE A 17 11.93 18.12 7.45
N SER A 18 11.56 18.85 6.39
CA SER A 18 10.48 18.42 5.49
C SER A 18 10.82 17.13 4.74
N HIS A 19 12.10 16.91 4.45
CA HIS A 19 12.59 15.71 3.77
C HIS A 19 12.63 14.50 4.71
N ASP A 20 13.09 14.69 5.94
CA ASP A 20 13.11 13.64 6.98
C ASP A 20 11.68 13.20 7.34
N LEU A 21 10.76 14.16 7.47
CA LEU A 21 9.35 13.87 7.68
C LEU A 21 8.74 13.10 6.50
N ALA A 22 9.05 13.49 5.26
CA ALA A 22 8.59 12.77 4.08
C ALA A 22 9.12 11.33 4.06
N ASN A 23 10.39 11.12 4.42
CA ASN A 23 10.99 9.79 4.50
C ASN A 23 10.33 8.94 5.58
N PHE A 24 10.11 9.50 6.78
CA PHE A 24 9.39 8.85 7.87
C PHE A 24 7.99 8.39 7.41
N ILE A 25 7.21 9.29 6.81
CA ILE A 25 5.88 8.96 6.27
C ILE A 25 5.97 7.85 5.23
N SER A 26 6.96 7.90 4.32
CA SER A 26 7.10 6.87 3.28
C SER A 26 7.38 5.47 3.84
N ILE A 27 8.09 5.39 4.97
CA ILE A 27 8.46 4.11 5.59
C ILE A 27 7.32 3.59 6.46
N PHE A 28 6.76 4.43 7.33
CA PHE A 28 5.71 4.01 8.27
C PHE A 28 4.36 3.83 7.59
N VAL A 29 4.03 4.70 6.64
CA VAL A 29 2.77 4.66 5.90
C VAL A 29 2.98 3.94 4.55
N ALA A 30 3.66 2.81 4.62
CA ALA A 30 3.86 1.94 3.47
C ALA A 30 2.61 1.04 3.26
N PRO A 31 2.41 0.50 2.04
CA PRO A 31 1.30 -0.41 1.75
C PRO A 31 1.14 -1.57 2.75
N PRO A 32 2.23 -2.26 3.19
CA PRO A 32 2.09 -3.35 4.15
C PRO A 32 1.49 -2.90 5.49
N THR A 33 1.86 -1.72 5.99
CA THR A 33 1.31 -1.19 7.24
C THR A 33 -0.19 -0.99 7.15
N MET A 34 -0.67 -0.41 6.05
CA MET A 34 -2.11 -0.17 5.85
C MET A 34 -2.88 -1.48 5.65
N ALA A 35 -2.30 -2.47 4.98
CA ALA A 35 -2.88 -3.80 4.87
C ALA A 35 -2.99 -4.49 6.25
N ILE A 36 -1.97 -4.36 7.11
CA ILE A 36 -2.01 -4.89 8.48
C ILE A 36 -3.07 -4.17 9.31
N ILE A 37 -3.15 -2.83 9.25
CA ILE A 37 -4.19 -2.06 9.96
C ILE A 37 -5.59 -2.50 9.51
N ALA A 38 -5.82 -2.64 8.20
CA ALA A 38 -7.10 -3.12 7.67
C ALA A 38 -7.41 -4.54 8.17
N THR A 39 -6.41 -5.43 8.13
CA THR A 39 -6.56 -6.80 8.62
C THR A 39 -6.91 -6.81 10.10
N VAL A 40 -6.13 -6.16 10.98
CA VAL A 40 -6.43 -6.11 12.41
C VAL A 40 -7.83 -5.56 12.66
N SER A 41 -8.22 -4.52 11.92
CA SER A 41 -9.55 -3.93 12.05
C SER A 41 -10.67 -4.91 11.68
N PHE A 42 -10.52 -5.63 10.56
CA PHE A 42 -11.47 -6.66 10.17
C PHE A 42 -11.44 -7.87 11.11
N SER A 43 -10.28 -8.26 11.62
CA SER A 43 -10.16 -9.38 12.54
C SER A 43 -10.88 -9.15 13.87
N LEU A 44 -10.95 -7.90 14.32
CA LEU A 44 -11.54 -7.55 15.62
C LEU A 44 -12.99 -7.04 15.50
N TRP A 45 -13.34 -6.35 14.41
CA TRP A 45 -14.62 -5.63 14.29
C TRP A 45 -15.38 -5.91 12.99
N SER A 46 -15.02 -6.95 12.22
CA SER A 46 -15.79 -7.30 11.01
C SER A 46 -17.26 -7.61 11.35
N PRO A 47 -18.23 -6.92 10.72
CA PRO A 47 -19.66 -7.16 10.98
C PRO A 47 -20.12 -8.53 10.49
N ILE A 48 -19.39 -9.14 9.55
CA ILE A 48 -19.70 -10.46 8.96
C ILE A 48 -18.83 -11.59 9.55
N GLY A 49 -18.00 -11.29 10.55
CA GLY A 49 -17.10 -12.25 11.18
C GLY A 49 -15.93 -12.69 10.29
N LEU A 50 -15.27 -13.78 10.69
CA LEU A 50 -14.06 -14.34 10.06
C LEU A 50 -14.25 -15.77 9.52
N GLY A 51 -15.48 -16.24 9.36
CA GLY A 51 -15.73 -17.60 8.88
C GLY A 51 -15.07 -18.65 9.79
N LEU A 52 -14.23 -19.51 9.21
CA LEU A 52 -13.61 -20.65 9.89
C LEU A 52 -12.26 -20.35 10.57
N ILE A 53 -11.69 -19.15 10.40
CA ILE A 53 -10.38 -18.82 10.99
C ILE A 53 -10.49 -17.89 12.19
N SER A 54 -9.49 -17.99 13.08
CA SER A 54 -9.35 -17.09 14.22
C SER A 54 -8.70 -15.76 13.83
N ALA A 55 -8.98 -14.71 14.62
CA ALA A 55 -8.37 -13.40 14.44
C ALA A 55 -6.83 -13.45 14.39
N PRO A 56 -6.12 -14.11 15.34
CA PRO A 56 -4.66 -14.18 15.28
C PRO A 56 -4.13 -14.87 14.02
N PHE A 57 -4.81 -15.93 13.56
CA PHE A 57 -4.39 -16.64 12.34
C PHE A 57 -4.56 -15.75 11.09
N SER A 58 -5.68 -15.03 10.98
CA SER A 58 -5.91 -14.10 9.87
C SER A 58 -4.84 -12.98 9.82
N ILE A 59 -4.49 -12.41 10.98
CA ILE A 59 -3.46 -11.38 11.10
C ILE A 59 -2.10 -11.93 10.70
N LEU A 60 -1.74 -13.12 11.19
CA LEU A 60 -0.47 -13.76 10.88
C LEU A 60 -0.35 -14.07 9.38
N LEU A 61 -1.40 -14.63 8.78
CA LEU A 61 -1.43 -14.95 7.35
C LEU A 61 -1.26 -13.69 6.49
N CYS A 62 -1.98 -12.61 6.81
CA CYS A 62 -1.80 -11.33 6.13
C CYS A 62 -0.41 -10.73 6.34
N PHE A 63 0.14 -10.81 7.56
CA PHE A 63 1.51 -10.35 7.82
C PHE A 63 2.52 -11.06 6.91
N PHE A 64 2.44 -12.39 6.80
CA PHE A 64 3.32 -13.15 5.91
C PHE A 64 3.13 -12.77 4.44
N CYS A 65 1.88 -12.75 3.95
CA CYS A 65 1.59 -12.58 2.53
C CYS A 65 1.72 -11.13 2.03
N PHE A 66 1.39 -10.13 2.86
CA PHE A 66 1.32 -8.72 2.46
C PHE A 66 2.54 -7.93 2.88
N ALA A 67 3.23 -8.35 3.94
CA ALA A 67 4.40 -7.64 4.46
C ALA A 67 5.67 -8.46 4.27
N LEU A 68 5.76 -9.63 4.89
CA LEU A 68 7.02 -10.34 5.04
C LEU A 68 7.57 -10.82 3.69
N PHE A 69 6.80 -11.57 2.89
CA PHE A 69 7.33 -12.11 1.63
C PHE A 69 7.70 -11.02 0.61
N PRO A 70 6.86 -10.01 0.33
CA PRO A 70 7.25 -8.92 -0.56
C PRO A 70 8.49 -8.15 -0.06
N PHE A 71 8.58 -7.90 1.25
CA PHE A 71 9.70 -7.18 1.83
C PHE A 71 11.01 -7.98 1.80
N LEU A 72 10.96 -9.27 2.17
CA LEU A 72 12.11 -10.16 2.13
C LEU A 72 12.68 -10.28 0.71
N ALA A 73 11.81 -10.30 -0.31
CA ALA A 73 12.25 -10.28 -1.69
C ALA A 73 13.07 -9.02 -1.99
N ILE A 74 12.55 -7.83 -1.65
CA ILE A 74 13.28 -6.56 -1.87
C ILE A 74 14.61 -6.58 -1.11
N LEU A 75 14.61 -7.00 0.15
CA LEU A 75 15.81 -7.06 0.97
C LEU A 75 16.85 -8.02 0.40
N TYR A 76 16.43 -9.17 -0.11
CA TYR A 76 17.32 -10.16 -0.74
C TYR A 76 18.04 -9.56 -1.96
N PHE A 77 17.29 -8.99 -2.90
CA PHE A 77 17.86 -8.39 -4.11
C PHE A 77 18.68 -7.13 -3.81
N HIS A 78 18.27 -6.34 -2.80
CA HIS A 78 19.03 -5.19 -2.34
C HIS A 78 20.38 -5.59 -1.75
N ARG A 79 20.43 -6.64 -0.90
CA ARG A 79 21.69 -7.19 -0.36
C ARG A 79 22.62 -7.75 -1.43
N LYS A 80 22.08 -8.16 -2.58
CA LYS A 80 22.84 -8.59 -3.76
C LYS A 80 23.32 -7.40 -4.61
N ASN A 81 23.06 -6.16 -4.20
CA ASN A 81 23.35 -4.93 -4.96
C ASN A 81 22.73 -4.91 -6.37
N THR A 82 21.64 -5.64 -6.57
CA THR A 82 20.95 -5.72 -7.86
C THR A 82 19.86 -4.66 -8.04
N VAL A 83 19.32 -4.16 -6.92
CA VAL A 83 18.28 -3.12 -6.87
C VAL A 83 18.52 -2.19 -5.69
N ASP A 84 18.06 -0.95 -5.79
CA ASP A 84 17.96 -0.07 -4.62
C ASP A 84 16.76 -0.47 -3.74
N ILE A 85 16.76 -0.06 -2.47
CA ILE A 85 15.71 -0.41 -1.50
C ILE A 85 14.31 0.05 -1.92
N TYR A 86 14.20 1.07 -2.79
CA TYR A 86 12.93 1.57 -3.31
C TYR A 86 12.55 0.99 -4.67
N VAL A 87 13.38 0.12 -5.25
CA VAL A 87 13.26 -0.44 -6.59
C VAL A 87 12.88 0.67 -7.58
N SER A 88 13.75 1.67 -7.67
CA SER A 88 13.50 2.94 -8.34
C SER A 88 13.36 2.76 -9.84
N GLN A 89 14.10 1.80 -10.41
CA GLN A 89 14.06 1.48 -11.83
C GLN A 89 12.84 0.65 -12.19
N ARG A 90 12.07 1.15 -13.17
CA ARG A 90 10.81 0.53 -13.60
C ARG A 90 10.99 -0.93 -14.05
N LYS A 91 12.07 -1.21 -14.78
CA LYS A 91 12.37 -2.53 -15.37
C LYS A 91 12.68 -3.59 -14.31
N GLU A 92 13.15 -3.18 -13.14
CA GLU A 92 13.48 -4.08 -12.02
C GLU A 92 12.26 -4.44 -11.17
N ARG A 93 11.10 -3.79 -11.39
CA ARG A 93 9.90 -3.97 -10.53
C ARG A 93 9.12 -5.24 -10.81
N THR A 94 9.20 -5.78 -12.02
CA THR A 94 8.36 -6.91 -12.47
C THR A 94 8.48 -8.14 -11.57
N PRO A 95 9.67 -8.60 -11.15
CA PRO A 95 9.80 -9.72 -10.21
C PRO A 95 9.06 -9.48 -8.88
N PHE A 96 9.12 -8.27 -8.34
CA PHE A 96 8.44 -7.93 -7.09
C PHE A 96 6.92 -7.89 -7.23
N TYR A 97 6.40 -7.46 -8.39
CA TYR A 97 4.98 -7.61 -8.70
C TYR A 97 4.57 -9.08 -8.75
N LEU A 98 5.34 -9.95 -9.41
CA LEU A 98 5.03 -11.38 -9.49
C LEU A 98 5.00 -12.05 -8.11
N ILE A 99 5.94 -11.70 -7.23
CA ILE A 99 5.98 -12.18 -5.84
C ILE A 99 4.75 -11.70 -5.05
N ALA A 100 4.40 -10.42 -5.19
CA ALA A 100 3.21 -9.86 -4.55
C ALA A 100 1.92 -10.53 -5.06
N ILE A 101 1.75 -10.66 -6.38
CA ILE A 101 0.63 -11.35 -7.03
C ILE A 101 0.51 -12.80 -6.54
N THR A 102 1.62 -13.53 -6.47
CA THR A 102 1.64 -14.91 -5.96
C THR A 102 1.21 -14.96 -4.50
N SER A 103 1.74 -14.07 -3.67
CA SER A 103 1.42 -14.01 -2.24
C SER A 103 -0.04 -13.64 -1.99
N TYR A 104 -0.58 -12.66 -2.73
CA TYR A 104 -2.00 -12.26 -2.65
C TYR A 104 -2.94 -13.34 -3.18
N SER A 105 -2.54 -14.06 -4.25
CA SER A 105 -3.31 -15.20 -4.75
C SER A 105 -3.41 -16.30 -3.70
N PHE A 106 -2.29 -16.62 -3.04
CA PHE A 106 -2.27 -17.61 -1.97
C PHE A 106 -3.16 -17.21 -0.79
N ALA A 107 -3.07 -15.95 -0.33
CA ALA A 107 -3.95 -15.43 0.71
C ALA A 107 -5.43 -15.49 0.30
N ALA A 108 -5.76 -15.08 -0.92
CA ALA A 108 -7.13 -15.11 -1.44
C ALA A 108 -7.69 -16.55 -1.48
N ILE A 109 -6.90 -17.53 -1.95
CA ILE A 109 -7.31 -18.94 -1.97
C ILE A 109 -7.63 -19.44 -0.55
N ILE A 110 -6.77 -19.15 0.44
CA ILE A 110 -7.01 -19.57 1.83
C ILE A 110 -8.27 -18.90 2.41
N PHE A 111 -8.42 -17.59 2.21
CA PHE A 111 -9.58 -16.87 2.74
C PHE A 111 -10.89 -17.31 2.06
N LEU A 112 -10.85 -17.66 0.79
CA LEU A 112 -11.99 -18.25 0.08
C LEU A 112 -12.33 -19.63 0.67
N ALA A 113 -11.33 -20.52 0.81
CA ALA A 113 -11.51 -21.87 1.32
C ALA A 113 -12.02 -21.91 2.78
N THR A 114 -11.71 -20.87 3.56
CA THR A 114 -12.13 -20.73 4.96
C THR A 114 -13.39 -19.89 5.15
N ASN A 115 -14.02 -19.46 4.05
CA ASN A 115 -15.18 -18.58 4.05
C ASN A 115 -14.94 -17.26 4.84
N THR A 116 -13.69 -16.78 4.87
CA THR A 116 -13.29 -15.52 5.49
C THR A 116 -13.50 -14.37 4.50
N LYS A 117 -14.78 -14.11 4.20
CA LYS A 117 -15.23 -13.23 3.12
C LYS A 117 -14.52 -11.87 3.08
N ILE A 118 -14.45 -11.17 4.21
CA ILE A 118 -13.86 -9.81 4.21
C ILE A 118 -12.37 -9.80 3.87
N MET A 119 -11.62 -10.79 4.36
CA MET A 119 -10.19 -10.93 4.08
C MET A 119 -9.94 -11.41 2.64
N PHE A 120 -10.84 -12.23 2.11
CA PHE A 120 -10.82 -12.62 0.71
C PHE A 120 -10.94 -11.40 -0.21
N LEU A 121 -11.88 -10.48 0.06
CA LEU A 121 -12.04 -9.25 -0.73
C LEU A 121 -10.79 -8.35 -0.64
N LEU A 122 -10.19 -8.22 0.54
CA LEU A 122 -8.96 -7.46 0.71
C LEU A 122 -7.82 -8.06 -0.13
N ALA A 123 -7.63 -9.39 -0.06
CA ALA A 123 -6.61 -10.10 -0.84
C ALA A 123 -6.88 -10.04 -2.35
N LEU A 124 -8.12 -10.23 -2.77
CA LEU A 124 -8.54 -10.14 -4.17
C LEU A 124 -8.33 -8.72 -4.73
N GLY A 125 -8.70 -7.69 -3.96
CA GLY A 125 -8.45 -6.30 -4.32
C GLY A 125 -6.97 -6.01 -4.48
N SER A 126 -6.13 -6.41 -3.52
CA SER A 126 -4.67 -6.26 -3.62
C SER A 126 -4.07 -7.03 -4.81
N LEU A 127 -4.57 -8.23 -5.09
CA LEU A 127 -4.19 -9.03 -6.26
C LEU A 127 -4.48 -8.30 -7.56
N LEU A 128 -5.73 -7.88 -7.77
CA LEU A 128 -6.16 -7.20 -9.00
C LEU A 128 -5.44 -5.88 -9.21
N VAL A 129 -5.31 -5.06 -8.15
CA VAL A 129 -4.52 -3.82 -8.21
C VAL A 129 -3.08 -4.13 -8.64
N SER A 130 -2.46 -5.18 -8.09
CA SER A 130 -1.07 -5.54 -8.41
C SER A 130 -0.89 -5.99 -9.86
N ILE A 131 -1.86 -6.74 -10.41
CA ILE A 131 -1.88 -7.14 -11.82
C ILE A 131 -1.99 -5.90 -12.72
N ILE A 132 -2.93 -4.99 -12.43
CA ILE A 132 -3.13 -3.76 -13.21
C ILE A 132 -1.88 -2.88 -13.15
N LEU A 133 -1.31 -2.67 -11.96
CA LEU A 133 -0.09 -1.88 -11.79
C LEU A 133 1.09 -2.50 -12.52
N MET A 134 1.24 -3.83 -12.51
CA MET A 134 2.28 -4.52 -13.25
C MET A 134 2.14 -4.25 -14.75
N GLY A 135 0.93 -4.36 -15.31
CA GLY A 135 0.65 -4.08 -16.72
C GLY A 135 0.97 -2.64 -17.11
N ILE A 136 0.53 -1.65 -16.33
CA ILE A 136 0.86 -0.24 -16.55
C ILE A 136 2.37 -0.01 -16.42
N ASN A 137 3.01 -0.65 -15.45
CA ASN A 137 4.45 -0.56 -15.20
C ASN A 137 5.29 -1.10 -16.36
N LEU A 138 4.73 -1.80 -17.36
CA LEU A 138 5.43 -2.17 -18.60
C LEU A 138 5.69 -0.97 -19.53
N PHE A 139 4.90 0.10 -19.39
CA PHE A 139 5.01 1.29 -20.25
C PHE A 139 5.34 2.55 -19.45
N TRP A 140 4.77 2.71 -18.25
CA TRP A 140 4.87 3.94 -17.47
C TRP A 140 4.98 3.67 -15.97
N LYS A 141 5.81 4.47 -15.28
CA LYS A 141 6.04 4.31 -13.83
C LYS A 141 4.81 4.77 -13.07
N VAL A 142 4.23 3.92 -12.22
CA VAL A 142 3.08 4.24 -11.35
C VAL A 142 3.47 4.14 -9.87
N SER A 143 2.78 4.88 -9.00
CA SER A 143 3.04 4.86 -7.54
C SER A 143 2.33 3.67 -6.87
N ILE A 144 3.11 2.61 -6.62
CA ILE A 144 2.66 1.43 -5.86
C ILE A 144 2.29 1.82 -4.42
N HIS A 145 2.97 2.82 -3.84
CA HIS A 145 2.69 3.26 -2.48
C HIS A 145 1.29 3.88 -2.37
N CYS A 146 0.95 4.81 -3.28
CA CYS A 146 -0.38 5.42 -3.27
C CYS A 146 -1.46 4.38 -3.55
N ALA A 147 -1.27 3.51 -4.55
CA ALA A 147 -2.23 2.45 -4.85
C ALA A 147 -2.42 1.47 -3.68
N GLY A 148 -1.32 0.97 -3.12
CA GLY A 148 -1.34 -0.01 -2.04
C GLY A 148 -1.80 0.52 -0.70
N VAL A 149 -1.73 1.84 -0.45
CA VAL A 149 -2.32 2.49 0.72
C VAL A 149 -3.80 2.78 0.51
N THR A 150 -4.18 3.19 -0.70
CA THR A 150 -5.58 3.55 -1.02
C THR A 150 -6.51 2.34 -0.94
N GLY A 151 -6.08 1.16 -1.38
CA GLY A 151 -6.91 -0.06 -1.36
C GLY A 151 -7.40 -0.44 0.05
N PRO A 152 -6.52 -0.66 1.03
CA PRO A 152 -6.92 -0.95 2.41
C PRO A 152 -7.74 0.18 3.06
N ILE A 153 -7.43 1.45 2.77
CA ILE A 153 -8.23 2.59 3.25
C ILE A 153 -9.65 2.55 2.67
N PHE A 154 -9.78 2.29 1.37
CA PHE A 154 -11.09 2.13 0.75
C PHE A 154 -11.86 0.98 1.40
N ALA A 155 -11.22 -0.17 1.63
CA ALA A 155 -11.84 -1.32 2.28
C ALA A 155 -12.34 -0.96 3.69
N LEU A 156 -11.54 -0.24 4.48
CA LEU A 156 -11.94 0.26 5.81
C LEU A 156 -13.15 1.20 5.74
N ILE A 157 -13.15 2.15 4.81
CA ILE A 157 -14.28 3.09 4.60
C ILE A 157 -15.54 2.35 4.16
N PHE A 158 -15.40 1.36 3.28
CA PHE A 158 -16.53 0.58 2.80
C PHE A 158 -17.21 -0.19 3.94
N VAL A 159 -16.43 -0.77 4.85
CA VAL A 159 -16.95 -1.60 5.95
C VAL A 159 -17.41 -0.76 7.15
N PHE A 160 -16.63 0.23 7.56
CA PHE A 160 -16.86 1.02 8.77
C PHE A 160 -17.55 2.37 8.51
N GLY A 161 -17.82 2.68 7.24
CA GLY A 161 -18.55 3.87 6.81
C GLY A 161 -17.82 5.17 7.11
N ILE A 162 -18.62 6.21 7.43
CA ILE A 162 -18.15 7.60 7.55
C ILE A 162 -17.07 7.78 8.63
N SER A 163 -17.06 6.91 9.64
CA SER A 163 -16.10 6.92 10.74
C SER A 163 -14.65 6.73 10.27
N ALA A 164 -14.44 6.02 9.16
CA ALA A 164 -13.13 5.76 8.58
C ALA A 164 -12.72 6.77 7.49
N LEU A 165 -13.58 7.72 7.10
CA LEU A 165 -13.24 8.77 6.11
C LEU A 165 -11.99 9.59 6.45
N PRO A 166 -11.69 9.93 7.72
CA PRO A 166 -10.47 10.65 8.05
C PRO A 166 -9.18 9.97 7.56
N LEU A 167 -9.20 8.64 7.35
CA LEU A 167 -8.07 7.90 6.81
C LEU A 167 -7.69 8.31 5.38
N THR A 168 -8.59 8.92 4.61
CA THR A 168 -8.26 9.43 3.26
C THR A 168 -7.13 10.47 3.27
N SER A 169 -6.97 11.21 4.38
CA SER A 169 -5.85 12.15 4.57
C SER A 169 -4.48 11.47 4.45
N ILE A 170 -4.40 10.20 4.85
CA ILE A 170 -3.18 9.37 4.77
C ILE A 170 -2.75 9.18 3.30
N VAL A 171 -3.70 9.01 2.37
CA VAL A 171 -3.39 8.90 0.93
C VAL A 171 -2.72 10.18 0.42
N GLY A 172 -3.25 11.34 0.84
CA GLY A 172 -2.67 12.65 0.53
C GLY A 172 -1.26 12.81 1.08
N LEU A 173 -1.04 12.42 2.34
CA LEU A 173 0.28 12.46 2.99
C LEU A 173 1.31 11.57 2.29
N VAL A 174 0.91 10.36 1.90
CA VAL A 174 1.77 9.45 1.13
C VAL A 174 2.08 10.03 -0.24
N GLY A 175 1.07 10.53 -0.96
CA GLY A 175 1.26 11.20 -2.25
C GLY A 175 2.25 12.36 -2.16
N TRP A 176 2.06 13.24 -1.18
CA TRP A 176 2.96 14.35 -0.90
C TRP A 176 4.39 13.88 -0.61
N SER A 177 4.56 12.89 0.26
CA SER A 177 5.87 12.30 0.58
C SER A 177 6.57 11.78 -0.67
N ARG A 178 5.89 11.02 -1.53
CA ARG A 178 6.49 10.44 -2.74
C ARG A 178 6.89 11.50 -3.77
N ILE A 179 6.14 12.59 -3.88
CA ILE A 179 6.47 13.73 -4.74
C ILE A 179 7.63 14.53 -4.15
N LYS A 180 7.60 14.81 -2.85
CA LYS A 180 8.65 15.57 -2.13
C LYS A 180 10.00 14.87 -2.18
N LEU A 181 10.01 13.54 -2.04
CA LEU A 181 11.19 12.69 -2.17
C LEU A 181 11.61 12.47 -3.64
N LYS A 182 10.93 13.10 -4.61
CA LYS A 182 11.18 12.99 -6.05
C LYS A 182 11.11 11.55 -6.59
N ASN A 183 10.44 10.66 -5.87
CA ASN A 183 10.25 9.27 -6.29
C ASN A 183 9.19 9.13 -7.38
N HIS A 184 8.19 10.03 -7.36
CA HIS A 184 7.03 10.03 -8.26
C HIS A 184 6.57 11.45 -8.63
N THR A 185 5.87 11.57 -9.75
CA THR A 185 5.14 12.80 -10.12
C THR A 185 3.69 12.75 -9.63
N PHE A 186 3.00 13.89 -9.63
CA PHE A 186 1.58 13.98 -9.27
C PHE A 186 0.70 13.04 -10.11
N ALA A 187 0.93 12.96 -11.42
CA ALA A 187 0.19 12.05 -12.29
C ALA A 187 0.39 10.58 -11.86
N GLN A 188 1.62 10.19 -11.52
CA GLN A 188 1.94 8.82 -11.10
C GLN A 188 1.29 8.44 -9.77
N THR A 189 1.18 9.39 -8.84
CA THR A 189 0.48 9.20 -7.56
C THR A 189 -1.03 9.16 -7.75
N LEU A 190 -1.57 10.05 -8.59
CA LEU A 190 -3.00 10.14 -8.88
C LEU A 190 -3.51 8.87 -9.56
N VAL A 191 -2.83 8.43 -10.64
CA VAL A 191 -3.22 7.21 -11.37
C VAL A 191 -3.19 5.98 -10.44
N GLY A 192 -2.15 5.83 -9.61
CA GLY A 192 -2.10 4.75 -8.62
C GLY A 192 -3.28 4.77 -7.66
N THR A 193 -3.66 5.95 -7.17
CA THR A 193 -4.82 6.14 -6.28
C THR A 193 -6.13 5.77 -6.98
N LEU A 194 -6.34 6.27 -8.20
CA LEU A 194 -7.55 6.03 -8.98
C LEU A 194 -7.74 4.54 -9.31
N ILE A 195 -6.66 3.81 -9.64
CA ILE A 195 -6.72 2.36 -9.88
C ILE A 195 -7.33 1.65 -8.68
N SER A 196 -6.85 1.92 -7.47
CA SER A 196 -7.39 1.30 -6.26
C SER A 196 -8.81 1.74 -5.95
N LEU A 197 -9.17 3.00 -6.20
CA LEU A 197 -10.54 3.51 -6.05
C LEU A 197 -11.52 2.95 -7.07
N THR A 198 -11.05 2.45 -8.22
CA THR A 198 -11.89 1.76 -9.20
C THR A 198 -12.03 0.27 -8.85
N VAL A 199 -10.94 -0.40 -8.48
CA VAL A 199 -10.96 -1.84 -8.14
C VAL A 199 -11.73 -2.09 -6.85
N GLY A 200 -11.57 -1.22 -5.84
CA GLY A 200 -12.20 -1.35 -4.54
C GLY A 200 -13.72 -1.56 -4.62
N PRO A 201 -14.50 -0.64 -5.21
CA PRO A 201 -15.93 -0.79 -5.37
C PRO A 201 -16.30 -2.08 -6.10
N ILE A 202 -15.67 -2.36 -7.25
CA ILE A 202 -15.95 -3.56 -8.07
C ILE A 202 -15.84 -4.84 -7.23
N VAL A 203 -14.78 -4.96 -6.42
CA VAL A 203 -14.55 -6.14 -5.59
C VAL A 203 -15.50 -6.18 -4.40
N PHE A 204 -15.64 -5.06 -3.67
CA PHE A 204 -16.40 -5.05 -2.42
C PHE A 204 -17.92 -5.13 -2.63
N THR A 205 -18.44 -4.66 -3.76
CA THR A 205 -19.85 -4.87 -4.10
C THR A 205 -20.19 -6.32 -4.43
N MET A 206 -19.21 -7.19 -4.75
CA MET A 206 -19.48 -8.62 -4.97
C MET A 206 -20.05 -9.34 -3.74
N LEU A 207 -19.86 -8.78 -2.53
CA LEU A 207 -20.26 -9.39 -1.27
C LEU A 207 -21.52 -8.79 -0.65
N TYR A 208 -21.85 -7.54 -1.00
CA TYR A 208 -22.94 -6.77 -0.40
C TYR A 208 -24.13 -6.55 -1.36
N ASN A 209 -24.14 -7.28 -2.48
CA ASN A 209 -25.30 -7.43 -3.37
C ASN A 209 -26.13 -8.65 -2.98
#